data_AF-A0A833LJZ0-F1
#
_entry.id   AF-A0A833LJZ0-F1
#
_cell.length_a   1.000
_cell.length_b   1.000
_cell.length_c   1.000
_cell.angle_alpha   90.00
_cell.angle_beta   90.00
_cell.angle_gamma   90.00
#
_symmetry.space_group_name_H-M   'P 1'
#
loop_
_entity.id
_entity.type
_entity.pdbx_description
1 polymer ?
#
loop_
_entity_poly.entity_id
_entity_poly.type
_entity_poly.pdbx_seq_one_letter_code
_entity_poly.pdbx_strand_id
1 'polypeptide(L)'
;TLRACRREPVPAHDARIAGAFGDLFDMVDGTLDGDALFFARSLRISGDTDMVVRLRNALDDLDGSVLDTTADALGPLRGIAALALEVMRRLRASKRT
;
A
#
# COMPACT_ATOMS: atom_id res chain seq x y z
N THR A 1 7.28 4.10 14.15
CA THR A 1 8.22 4.73 13.18
C THR A 1 8.24 3.87 11.93
N LEU A 2 8.19 4.47 10.74
CA LEU A 2 8.29 3.75 9.46
C LEU A 2 9.77 3.60 9.06
N ARG A 3 10.15 2.46 8.49
CA ARG A 3 11.52 2.19 8.00
C ARG A 3 11.47 1.47 6.67
N ALA A 4 12.30 1.90 5.73
CA ALA A 4 12.58 1.15 4.51
C ALA A 4 13.70 0.13 4.79
N CYS A 5 13.44 -1.14 4.51
CA CYS A 5 14.38 -2.24 4.71
C CYS A 5 14.65 -2.94 3.39
N ARG A 6 15.79 -3.63 3.27
CA ARG A 6 16.00 -4.59 2.18
C ARG A 6 14.97 -5.71 2.29
N ARG A 7 14.60 -6.29 1.14
CA ARG A 7 13.65 -7.41 1.08
C ARG A 7 14.16 -8.62 1.88
N GLU A 8 15.47 -8.84 1.84
CA GLU A 8 16.15 -9.89 2.57
C GLU A 8 17.42 -9.35 3.25
N PRO A 9 17.73 -9.82 4.47
CA PRO A 9 16.92 -10.71 5.31
C PRO A 9 15.66 -10.02 5.84
N VAL A 10 14.60 -10.80 6.10
CA VAL A 10 13.34 -10.25 6.64
C VAL A 10 13.58 -9.81 8.09
N PRO A 11 13.32 -8.54 8.46
CA PRO A 11 13.46 -8.07 9.84
C PRO A 11 12.54 -8.82 10.80
N ALA A 12 12.88 -8.86 12.09
CA ALA A 12 11.97 -9.36 13.12
C ALA A 12 10.66 -8.54 13.13
N HIS A 13 9.53 -9.23 13.17
CA HIS A 13 8.18 -8.64 13.10
C HIS A 13 7.16 -9.54 13.80
N ASP A 14 6.14 -8.93 14.40
CA ASP A 14 5.01 -9.66 15.01
C ASP A 14 3.98 -10.11 13.96
N ALA A 15 3.86 -9.35 12.87
CA ALA A 15 2.99 -9.64 11.75
C ALA A 15 3.58 -9.15 10.42
N ARG A 16 3.23 -9.80 9.32
CA ARG A 16 3.68 -9.45 7.98
C ARG A 16 2.56 -9.57 6.97
N ILE A 17 2.45 -8.56 6.12
CA ILE A 17 1.62 -8.52 4.92
C ILE A 17 2.55 -8.45 3.71
N ALA A 18 2.34 -9.30 2.72
CA ALA A 18 3.12 -9.32 1.49
C ALA A 18 2.24 -9.68 0.29
N GLY A 19 2.34 -8.95 -0.82
CA GLY A 19 1.60 -9.22 -2.05
C GLY A 19 2.43 -8.81 -3.26
N ALA A 20 1.79 -8.78 -4.44
CA ALA A 20 2.38 -8.03 -5.53
C ALA A 20 2.48 -6.56 -5.11
N PHE A 21 3.51 -5.86 -5.59
CA PHE A 21 3.63 -4.41 -5.36
C PHE A 21 2.35 -3.68 -5.78
N GLY A 22 1.72 -4.21 -6.83
CA GLY A 22 0.37 -3.92 -7.21
C GLY A 22 -0.57 -3.85 -6.00
N ASP A 23 -1.07 -4.98 -5.57
CA ASP A 23 -2.12 -5.06 -4.55
C ASP A 23 -1.81 -4.20 -3.30
N LEU A 24 -0.54 -4.17 -2.88
CA LEU A 24 -0.08 -3.34 -1.77
C LEU A 24 -0.19 -1.83 -2.02
N PHE A 25 0.11 -1.35 -3.23
CA PHE A 25 -0.02 0.07 -3.54
C PHE A 25 -1.49 0.49 -3.68
N ASP A 26 -2.39 -0.36 -4.20
CA ASP A 26 -3.82 0.03 -4.27
C ASP A 26 -4.42 0.11 -2.85
N MET A 27 -3.98 -0.77 -1.93
CA MET A 27 -4.32 -0.73 -0.51
C MET A 27 -3.88 0.57 0.16
N VAL A 28 -2.66 1.05 -0.13
CA VAL A 28 -2.13 2.29 0.48
C VAL A 28 -2.69 3.55 -0.19
N ASP A 29 -3.06 3.48 -1.46
CA ASP A 29 -3.67 4.61 -2.19
C ASP A 29 -5.12 4.88 -1.75
N GLY A 30 -5.73 3.99 -0.95
CA GLY A 30 -7.12 4.10 -0.51
C GLY A 30 -8.14 3.88 -1.64
N THR A 31 -7.69 3.34 -2.79
CA THR A 31 -8.56 3.13 -3.97
C THR A 31 -9.33 1.81 -3.92
N LEU A 32 -8.95 0.91 -3.02
CA LEU A 32 -9.62 -0.35 -2.74
C LEU A 32 -9.90 -0.44 -1.25
N ASP A 33 -11.10 -0.87 -0.90
CA ASP A 33 -11.47 -1.31 0.43
C ASP A 33 -10.55 -2.47 0.84
N GLY A 34 -9.83 -2.34 1.96
CA GLY A 34 -8.95 -3.36 2.50
C GLY A 34 -9.66 -4.71 2.70
N ASP A 35 -10.98 -4.71 2.92
CA ASP A 35 -11.79 -5.93 2.94
C ASP A 35 -11.79 -6.63 1.56
N ALA A 36 -11.95 -5.89 0.47
CA ALA A 36 -11.96 -6.43 -0.88
C ALA A 36 -10.61 -7.08 -1.27
N LEU A 37 -9.49 -6.49 -0.84
CA LEU A 37 -8.15 -7.05 -1.07
C LEU A 37 -7.87 -8.31 -0.24
N PHE A 38 -8.40 -8.38 0.98
CA PHE A 38 -8.34 -9.60 1.80
C PHE A 38 -9.10 -10.76 1.15
N PHE A 39 -10.30 -10.49 0.60
CA PHE A 39 -11.08 -11.50 -0.11
C PHE A 39 -10.48 -11.90 -1.47
N ALA A 40 -9.68 -11.02 -2.09
CA ALA A 40 -9.01 -11.30 -3.36
C ALA A 40 -7.87 -12.35 -3.27
N ARG A 41 -7.50 -12.80 -2.05
CA ARG A 41 -6.39 -13.75 -1.79
C ARG A 41 -5.03 -13.34 -2.40
N SER A 42 -4.87 -12.09 -2.76
CA SER A 42 -3.63 -11.56 -3.36
C SER A 42 -2.58 -11.20 -2.31
N LEU A 43 -2.98 -11.07 -1.04
CA LEU A 43 -2.11 -10.79 0.09
C LEU A 43 -1.81 -12.06 0.89
N ARG A 44 -0.52 -12.29 1.14
CA ARG A 44 -0.01 -13.29 2.09
C ARG A 44 0.19 -12.62 3.44
N ILE A 45 -0.47 -13.18 4.44
CA ILE A 45 -0.44 -12.70 5.82
C ILE A 45 0.19 -13.78 6.71
N SER A 46 1.10 -13.40 7.61
CA SER A 46 1.71 -14.30 8.60
C SER A 46 1.95 -13.59 9.93
N GLY A 47 1.95 -14.34 11.03
CA GLY A 47 2.10 -13.81 12.39
C GLY A 47 0.75 -13.50 13.04
N ASP A 48 0.69 -12.46 13.86
CA ASP A 48 -0.53 -12.02 14.53
C ASP A 48 -1.53 -11.41 13.53
N THR A 49 -2.63 -12.13 13.27
CA THR A 49 -3.69 -11.70 12.36
C THR A 49 -4.49 -10.51 12.90
N ASP A 50 -4.62 -10.35 14.22
CA ASP A 50 -5.36 -9.23 14.80
C ASP A 50 -4.64 -7.91 14.53
N MET A 51 -3.31 -7.92 14.56
CA MET A 51 -2.50 -6.74 14.20
C MET A 51 -2.66 -6.36 12.73
N VAL A 52 -2.83 -7.34 11.85
CA VAL A 52 -3.03 -7.11 10.41
C VAL A 52 -4.39 -6.51 10.13
N VAL A 53 -5.44 -7.01 10.79
CA VAL A 53 -6.79 -6.43 10.71
C VAL A 53 -6.79 -5.00 11.22
N ARG A 54 -6.11 -4.72 12.35
CA ARG A 54 -5.97 -3.35 12.88
C ARG A 54 -5.26 -2.41 11.92
N LEU A 55 -4.15 -2.85 11.31
CA LEU A 55 -3.43 -2.04 10.32
C LEU A 55 -4.32 -1.73 9.12
N ARG A 56 -5.04 -2.74 8.62
CA ARG A 56 -5.95 -2.58 7.49
C ARG A 56 -7.06 -1.58 7.81
N ASN A 57 -7.78 -1.75 8.92
CA ASN A 57 -8.82 -0.80 9.32
C ASN A 57 -8.23 0.62 9.48
N ALA A 58 -7.00 0.74 10.01
CA ALA A 58 -6.32 2.03 10.11
C ALA A 58 -5.87 2.61 8.77
N LEU A 59 -5.75 1.81 7.70
CA LEU A 59 -5.52 2.28 6.33
C LEU A 59 -6.83 2.67 5.64
N ASP A 60 -7.90 1.91 5.88
CA ASP A 60 -9.24 2.16 5.34
C ASP A 60 -9.86 3.44 5.93
N ASP A 61 -9.59 3.72 7.22
CA ASP A 61 -10.03 4.94 7.91
C ASP A 61 -9.25 6.21 7.48
N LEU A 62 -8.24 6.10 6.61
CA LEU A 62 -7.49 7.26 6.13
C LEU A 62 -8.29 7.99 5.05
N ASP A 63 -8.68 9.22 5.37
CA ASP A 63 -9.24 10.13 4.37
C ASP A 63 -8.17 10.60 3.39
N GLY A 64 -8.33 10.24 2.11
CA GLY A 64 -7.47 10.66 1.01
C GLY A 64 -6.32 9.71 0.70
N SER A 65 -5.46 10.09 -0.25
CA SER A 65 -4.34 9.25 -0.67
C SER A 65 -3.09 9.52 0.17
N VAL A 66 -2.62 8.48 0.86
CA VAL A 66 -1.31 8.48 1.54
C VAL A 66 -0.20 8.71 0.52
N LEU A 67 -0.36 8.25 -0.72
CA LEU A 67 0.62 8.41 -1.78
C LEU A 67 0.71 9.85 -2.26
N ASP A 68 -0.41 10.55 -2.40
CA ASP A 68 -0.42 11.98 -2.75
C ASP A 68 0.27 12.80 -1.64
N THR A 69 -0.08 12.54 -0.38
CA THR A 69 0.58 13.17 0.78
C THR A 69 2.08 12.91 0.79
N THR A 70 2.49 11.69 0.44
CA THR A 70 3.91 11.32 0.36
C THR A 70 4.59 12.02 -0.83
N ALA A 71 3.94 12.10 -1.99
CA ALA A 71 4.46 12.80 -3.16
C ALA A 71 4.65 14.30 -2.90
N ASP A 72 3.75 14.93 -2.16
CA ASP A 72 3.88 16.32 -1.73
C ASP A 72 5.06 16.53 -0.78
N ALA A 73 5.35 15.55 0.07
CA ALA A 73 6.51 15.57 0.97
C ALA A 73 7.87 15.46 0.24
N LEU A 74 7.90 15.09 -1.06
CA LEU A 74 9.14 15.01 -1.85
C LEU A 74 9.68 16.39 -2.31
N GLY A 75 9.00 17.49 -1.99
CA GLY A 75 9.50 18.84 -2.21
C GLY A 75 9.73 19.17 -3.69
N PRO A 76 10.96 19.49 -4.15
CA PRO A 76 11.23 19.80 -5.56
C PRO A 76 10.86 18.68 -6.54
N LEU A 77 10.85 17.43 -6.08
CA LEU A 77 10.53 16.26 -6.90
C LEU A 77 9.02 15.96 -6.97
N ARG A 78 8.16 16.76 -6.32
CA ARG A 78 6.70 16.52 -6.26
C ARG A 78 6.07 16.33 -7.64
N GLY A 79 6.49 17.09 -8.65
CA GLY A 79 5.90 17.03 -9.99
C GLY A 79 6.22 15.70 -10.69
N ILE A 80 7.43 15.19 -10.49
CA ILE A 80 7.86 13.88 -11.00
C ILE A 80 7.13 12.77 -10.24
N ALA A 81 7.00 12.91 -8.92
CA ALA A 81 6.27 11.95 -8.09
C ALA A 81 4.79 11.87 -8.46
N ALA A 82 4.11 13.00 -8.62
CA ALA A 82 2.71 13.08 -9.03
C ALA A 82 2.49 12.46 -10.42
N LEU A 83 3.38 12.75 -11.38
CA LEU A 83 3.32 12.13 -12.70
C LEU A 83 3.50 10.60 -12.63
N ALA A 84 4.45 10.12 -11.82
CA ALA A 84 4.67 8.69 -11.63
C ALA A 84 3.45 8.00 -11.01
N LEU A 85 2.82 8.62 -10.01
CA LEU A 85 1.59 8.11 -9.40
C LEU A 85 0.43 8.06 -10.41
N GLU A 86 0.24 9.11 -11.20
CA GLU A 86 -0.80 9.16 -12.23
C GLU A 86 -0.59 8.08 -13.30
N VAL A 87 0.65 7.89 -13.78
CA VAL A 87 0.98 6.80 -14.71
C VAL A 87 0.69 5.45 -14.09
N MET A 88 1.09 5.22 -12.84
CA MET A 88 0.81 3.99 -12.13
C MET A 88 -0.70 3.74 -12.01
N ARG A 89 -1.50 4.73 -11.59
CA ARG A 89 -2.97 4.62 -11.49
C ARG A 89 -3.62 4.28 -12.84
N ARG A 90 -3.15 4.85 -13.95
CA ARG A 90 -3.65 4.51 -15.29
C ARG A 90 -3.35 3.08 -15.71
N LEU A 91 -2.12 2.62 -15.47
CA LEU A 91 -1.73 1.23 -15.78
C LEU A 91 -2.56 0.21 -14.98
N ARG A 92 -2.94 0.57 -13.75
CA ARG A 92 -3.79 -0.24 -12.88
C ARG A 92 -5.22 -0.32 -13.36
N ALA A 93 -5.81 0.82 -13.71
CA ALA A 93 -7.17 0.89 -14.24
C ALA A 93 -7.31 0.04 -15.51
N SER A 94 -6.30 0.02 -16.38
CA SER A 94 -6.31 -0.80 -17.61
C SER A 94 -6.19 -2.30 -17.36
N LYS A 95 -5.55 -2.76 -16.28
CA LYS A 95 -5.48 -4.18 -15.92
C LYS A 95 -6.77 -4.72 -15.30
N ARG A 96 -7.73 -3.84 -14.97
CA ARG A 96 -9.02 -4.19 -14.34
C ARG A 96 -10.16 -4.40 -15.35
N THR A 97 -9.95 -4.13 -16.64
CA THR A 97 -10.87 -4.44 -17.76
C THR A 97 -10.43 -5.68 -18.50
#